data_AF-A0AAV5GNA8-F1
#
_entry.id   AF-A0AAV5GNA8-F1
#
_cell.length_a   1.000
_cell.length_b   1.000
_cell.length_c   1.000
_cell.angle_alpha   90.00
_cell.angle_beta   90.00
_cell.angle_gamma   90.00
#
_symmetry.space_group_name_H-M   'P 1'
#
loop_
_entity.id
_entity.type
_entity.pdbx_description
1 polymer ?
#
loop_
_entity_poly.entity_id
_entity_poly.type
_entity_poly.pdbx_seq_one_letter_code
_entity_poly.pdbx_strand_id
1 'polypeptide(L)'
;MSTRSSSSAAPRDSEPLSSQLARRRIPSSLPRDILSFLLHYPGQRDDPAADANLRFYRNEGAARPRRSRCEELQRELKGNWDELEDRHDFVQWLFPIREQGVNWSAQPLQLHEIEAIKSDPAAMARLLESYRIILAFYGLRLVSPSTGELALADAVPAPAQENYRQRFRNLERNWHNFLRVTRILKCLGEFDLTQHPPSFLLFLLALQSRAPSTLALGGPYLDSPALVRSFDDYWRWCVRDDDERALVARVRDGVRSGTDGWGVDEYREWVRGKAGEDSGEQSAEESRASAAEAGVETGQEDKS
;
A
#
# COMPACT_ATOMS: atom_id res chain seq x y z
N MET A 1 6.81 -60.97 -9.82
CA MET A 1 8.00 -60.22 -9.35
C MET A 1 8.21 -59.01 -10.26
N SER A 2 8.64 -57.91 -9.66
CA SER A 2 9.01 -56.61 -10.27
C SER A 2 7.87 -55.66 -10.65
N THR A 3 7.34 -55.02 -9.61
CA THR A 3 6.67 -53.71 -9.65
C THR A 3 7.67 -52.63 -10.07
N ARG A 4 7.34 -51.84 -11.11
CA ARG A 4 8.03 -50.59 -11.44
C ARG A 4 7.69 -49.54 -10.39
N SER A 5 8.66 -49.20 -9.53
CA SER A 5 8.61 -47.96 -8.75
C SER A 5 8.98 -46.79 -9.64
N SER A 6 7.99 -45.98 -9.97
CA SER A 6 8.18 -44.64 -10.51
C SER A 6 8.73 -43.77 -9.38
N SER A 7 10.00 -43.37 -9.47
CA SER A 7 10.62 -42.43 -8.53
C SER A 7 10.01 -41.06 -8.78
N SER A 8 9.14 -40.64 -7.86
CA SER A 8 8.65 -39.27 -7.76
C SER A 8 9.83 -38.36 -7.43
N ALA A 9 10.23 -37.51 -8.37
CA ALA A 9 11.16 -36.43 -8.10
C ALA A 9 10.59 -35.52 -6.99
N ALA A 10 11.38 -35.29 -5.95
CA ALA A 10 11.07 -34.37 -4.87
C ALA A 10 10.91 -32.92 -5.40
N PRO A 11 10.09 -32.07 -4.77
CA PRO A 11 9.97 -30.68 -5.17
C PRO A 11 11.31 -29.95 -4.95
N ARG A 12 11.69 -29.16 -5.96
CA ARG A 12 12.97 -28.46 -6.09
C ARG A 12 13.30 -27.63 -4.85
N ASP A 13 14.57 -27.68 -4.46
CA ASP A 13 15.18 -26.89 -3.40
C ASP A 13 14.74 -25.42 -3.48
N SER A 14 14.06 -24.94 -2.44
CA SER A 14 13.77 -23.52 -2.28
C SER A 14 15.09 -22.76 -2.18
N GLU A 15 15.30 -21.79 -3.07
CA GLU A 15 16.49 -20.93 -3.09
C GLU A 15 16.84 -20.41 -1.67
N PRO A 16 18.11 -20.48 -1.23
CA PRO A 16 18.51 -19.98 0.08
C PRO A 16 18.10 -18.51 0.30
N LEU A 17 17.67 -18.17 1.52
CA LEU A 17 17.24 -16.82 1.89
C LEU A 17 18.27 -15.75 1.50
N SER A 18 19.56 -16.02 1.71
CA SER A 18 20.66 -15.11 1.34
C SER A 18 20.73 -14.82 -0.16
N SER A 19 20.49 -15.83 -1.00
CA SER A 19 20.46 -15.69 -2.46
C SER A 19 19.25 -14.87 -2.91
N GLN A 20 18.08 -15.10 -2.33
CA GLN A 20 16.87 -14.31 -2.61
C GLN A 20 17.08 -12.82 -2.26
N LEU A 21 17.64 -12.53 -1.09
CA LEU A 21 17.94 -11.17 -0.65
C LEU A 21 18.96 -10.49 -1.55
N ALA A 22 20.04 -11.19 -1.93
CA ALA A 22 21.07 -10.66 -2.82
C ALA A 22 20.51 -10.33 -4.21
N ARG A 23 19.70 -11.22 -4.80
CA ARG A 23 19.07 -11.00 -6.11
C ARG A 23 18.21 -9.74 -6.11
N ARG A 24 17.43 -9.53 -5.05
CA ARG A 24 16.52 -8.39 -4.88
C ARG A 24 17.16 -7.14 -4.27
N ARG A 25 18.48 -7.18 -4.03
CA ARG A 25 19.25 -6.09 -3.40
C ARG A 25 18.66 -5.64 -2.05
N ILE A 26 18.16 -6.59 -1.26
CA ILE A 26 17.57 -6.35 0.06
C ILE A 26 18.66 -6.60 1.13
N PRO A 27 19.00 -5.60 1.98
CA PRO A 27 19.93 -5.79 3.08
C PRO A 27 19.40 -6.79 4.11
N SER A 28 20.22 -7.75 4.53
CA SER A 28 19.85 -8.72 5.57
C SER A 28 19.76 -8.13 6.98
N SER A 29 20.23 -6.89 7.17
CA SER A 29 20.18 -6.16 8.44
C SER A 29 18.81 -5.51 8.73
N LEU A 30 17.87 -5.58 7.78
CA LEU A 30 16.54 -5.01 7.97
C LEU A 30 15.76 -5.72 9.09
N PRO A 31 14.81 -5.02 9.73
CA PRO A 31 13.90 -5.63 10.70
C PRO A 31 13.22 -6.89 10.15
N ARG A 32 13.03 -7.90 11.00
CA ARG A 32 12.49 -9.21 10.61
C ARG A 32 11.12 -9.10 9.94
N ASP A 33 10.26 -8.21 10.41
CA ASP A 33 8.92 -8.01 9.86
C ASP A 33 8.97 -7.36 8.47
N ILE A 34 9.93 -6.47 8.21
CA ILE A 34 10.19 -5.91 6.87
C ILE A 34 10.68 -7.00 5.93
N LEU A 35 11.66 -7.81 6.36
CA LEU A 35 12.12 -8.95 5.57
C LEU A 35 10.98 -9.93 5.26
N SER A 36 10.14 -10.23 6.26
CA SER A 36 8.97 -11.10 6.09
C SER A 36 8.00 -10.51 5.08
N PHE A 37 7.66 -9.23 5.19
CA PHE A 37 6.78 -8.54 4.25
C PHE A 37 7.31 -8.56 2.80
N LEU A 38 8.59 -8.21 2.62
CA LEU A 38 9.22 -8.17 1.30
C LEU A 38 9.27 -9.57 0.66
N LEU A 39 9.44 -10.63 1.47
CA LEU A 39 9.52 -12.01 1.00
C LEU A 39 8.19 -12.77 1.04
N HIS A 40 7.06 -12.06 1.15
CA HIS A 40 5.71 -12.66 1.17
C HIS A 40 5.48 -13.67 2.32
N TYR A 41 6.08 -13.39 3.47
CA TYR A 41 5.96 -14.15 4.71
C TYR A 41 6.28 -15.64 4.53
N PRO A 42 7.55 -15.96 4.21
CA PRO A 42 7.95 -17.33 3.92
C PRO A 42 7.67 -18.24 5.12
N GLY A 43 7.00 -19.36 4.87
CA GLY A 43 6.65 -20.35 5.89
C GLY A 43 5.36 -20.06 6.66
N GLN A 44 4.72 -18.90 6.48
CA GLN A 44 3.39 -18.67 7.03
C GLN A 44 2.36 -19.47 6.20
N ARG A 45 1.60 -20.33 6.89
CA ARG A 45 0.56 -21.17 6.29
C ARG A 45 -0.80 -20.51 6.43
N ASP A 46 -1.66 -20.79 5.47
CA ASP A 46 -3.06 -20.36 5.48
C ASP A 46 -3.86 -21.23 6.46
N ASP A 47 -4.73 -20.61 7.27
CA ASP A 47 -5.74 -21.30 8.07
C ASP A 47 -7.12 -21.07 7.44
N PRO A 48 -7.70 -22.06 6.73
CA PRO A 48 -8.98 -21.89 6.04
C PRO A 48 -10.18 -21.62 6.95
N ALA A 49 -10.07 -21.84 8.27
CA ALA A 49 -11.14 -21.55 9.21
C ALA A 49 -11.15 -20.09 9.68
N ALA A 50 -10.10 -19.34 9.39
CA ALA A 50 -9.86 -18.00 9.89
C ALA A 50 -10.29 -16.94 8.85
N ASP A 51 -11.56 -16.53 8.90
CA ASP A 51 -12.20 -15.66 7.87
C ASP A 51 -12.64 -14.27 8.38
N ALA A 52 -12.14 -13.84 9.55
CA ALA A 52 -12.63 -12.65 10.23
C ALA A 52 -12.44 -11.35 9.43
N ASN A 53 -11.32 -11.19 8.71
CA ASN A 53 -11.07 -10.02 7.88
C ASN A 53 -11.99 -10.05 6.65
N LEU A 54 -12.13 -11.20 5.99
CA LEU A 54 -13.03 -11.34 4.85
C LEU A 54 -14.47 -10.96 5.22
N ARG A 55 -14.97 -11.48 6.34
CA ARG A 55 -16.31 -11.14 6.85
C ARG A 55 -16.45 -9.67 7.19
N PHE A 56 -15.41 -9.07 7.78
CA PHE A 56 -15.41 -7.63 8.06
C PHE A 56 -15.53 -6.81 6.76
N TYR A 57 -14.72 -7.12 5.74
CA TYR A 57 -14.75 -6.41 4.46
C TYR A 57 -16.01 -6.68 3.62
N ARG A 58 -16.66 -7.84 3.79
CA ARG A 58 -18.02 -8.08 3.27
C ARG A 58 -19.13 -7.40 4.06
N ASN A 59 -18.77 -6.70 5.14
CA ASN A 59 -19.71 -6.03 6.04
C ASN A 59 -20.66 -7.02 6.76
N GLU A 60 -20.24 -8.28 6.90
CA GLU A 60 -20.99 -9.38 7.54
C GLU A 60 -20.49 -9.66 8.96
N GLY A 61 -19.19 -9.43 9.18
CA GLY A 61 -18.49 -9.53 10.45
C GLY A 61 -18.22 -8.15 11.03
N ALA A 62 -18.13 -8.09 12.35
CA ALA A 62 -17.85 -6.85 13.06
C ALA A 62 -16.42 -6.81 13.59
N ALA A 63 -15.79 -5.64 13.52
CA ALA A 63 -14.52 -5.38 14.17
C ALA A 63 -14.64 -5.59 15.68
N ARG A 64 -13.61 -6.15 16.29
CA ARG A 64 -13.52 -6.32 17.74
C ARG A 64 -12.44 -5.40 18.32
N PRO A 65 -12.68 -4.82 19.51
CA PRO A 65 -13.75 -5.15 20.46
C PRO A 65 -15.11 -4.44 20.23
N ARG A 66 -15.16 -3.40 19.39
CA ARG A 66 -16.31 -2.46 19.34
C ARG A 66 -17.58 -2.97 18.66
N ARG A 67 -17.53 -4.12 17.98
CA ARG A 67 -18.65 -4.76 17.28
C ARG A 67 -19.29 -3.90 16.17
N SER A 68 -18.57 -2.91 15.63
CA SER A 68 -18.96 -2.16 14.43
C SER A 68 -18.60 -2.92 13.16
N ARG A 69 -19.49 -2.94 12.16
CA ARG A 69 -19.16 -3.46 10.81
C ARG A 69 -18.28 -2.47 10.05
N CYS A 70 -17.71 -2.87 8.91
CA CYS A 70 -16.75 -2.05 8.17
C CYS A 70 -17.29 -0.67 7.80
N GLU A 71 -18.47 -0.60 7.18
CA GLU A 71 -19.05 0.69 6.75
C GLU A 71 -19.48 1.56 7.94
N GLU A 72 -19.91 0.93 9.03
CA GLU A 72 -20.27 1.63 10.27
C GLU A 72 -19.02 2.27 10.90
N LEU A 73 -17.95 1.49 11.03
CA LEU A 73 -16.67 1.98 11.53
C LEU A 73 -16.11 3.10 10.64
N GLN A 74 -16.24 2.98 9.32
CA GLN A 74 -15.84 4.05 8.39
C GLN A 74 -16.66 5.32 8.58
N ARG A 75 -17.99 5.22 8.77
CA ARG A 75 -18.85 6.38 9.06
C ARG A 75 -18.50 7.04 10.39
N GLU A 76 -18.20 6.25 11.43
CA GLU A 76 -17.79 6.76 12.75
C GLU A 76 -16.49 7.57 12.66
N LEU A 77 -15.50 7.09 11.89
CA LEU A 77 -14.16 7.67 11.84
C LEU A 77 -14.02 8.80 10.82
N LYS A 78 -14.84 8.82 9.76
CA LYS A 78 -14.72 9.80 8.68
C LYS A 78 -14.94 11.22 9.21
N GLY A 79 -13.88 12.02 9.20
CA GLY A 79 -13.89 13.40 9.69
C GLY A 79 -13.84 13.51 11.22
N ASN A 80 -13.71 12.40 11.96
CA ASN A 80 -13.60 12.40 13.40
C ASN A 80 -12.13 12.21 13.82
N TRP A 81 -11.42 13.32 13.91
CA TRP A 81 -9.97 13.33 14.12
C TRP A 81 -9.54 12.85 15.50
N ASP A 82 -10.35 13.12 16.52
CA ASP A 82 -10.06 12.71 17.90
C ASP A 82 -10.19 11.19 18.02
N GLU A 83 -11.25 10.60 17.46
CA GLU A 83 -11.40 9.14 17.42
C GLU A 83 -10.28 8.46 16.62
N LEU A 84 -9.82 9.06 15.51
CA LEU A 84 -8.71 8.53 14.73
C LEU A 84 -7.36 8.62 15.47
N GLU A 85 -7.16 9.63 16.31
CA GLU A 85 -5.93 9.77 17.11
C GLU A 85 -5.96 8.83 18.33
N ASP A 86 -7.01 8.91 19.14
CA ASP A 86 -7.12 8.25 20.45
C ASP A 86 -7.27 6.72 20.34
N ARG A 87 -7.80 6.22 19.22
CA ARG A 87 -8.10 4.79 19.07
C ARG A 87 -7.02 4.04 18.33
N HIS A 88 -6.56 2.94 18.91
CA HIS A 88 -5.57 2.06 18.26
C HIS A 88 -6.18 0.79 17.64
N ASP A 89 -7.46 0.51 17.90
CA ASP A 89 -8.10 -0.76 17.52
C ASP A 89 -8.52 -0.82 16.05
N PHE A 90 -8.96 0.31 15.49
CA PHE A 90 -9.51 0.35 14.12
C PHE A 90 -8.47 0.01 13.05
N VAL A 91 -7.22 0.45 13.22
CA VAL A 91 -6.20 0.39 12.16
C VAL A 91 -5.90 -1.05 11.75
N GLN A 92 -6.04 -2.00 12.67
CA GLN A 92 -5.80 -3.42 12.37
C GLN A 92 -6.92 -4.06 11.57
N TRP A 93 -8.15 -3.54 11.69
CA TRP A 93 -9.31 -3.98 10.91
C TRP A 93 -9.40 -3.26 9.56
N LEU A 94 -9.15 -1.94 9.53
CA LEU A 94 -9.15 -1.16 8.29
C LEU A 94 -7.91 -1.43 7.42
N PHE A 95 -6.82 -1.93 8.01
CA PHE A 95 -5.60 -2.27 7.30
C PHE A 95 -5.01 -3.58 7.87
N PRO A 96 -5.64 -4.73 7.60
CA PRO A 96 -5.12 -6.01 8.06
C PRO A 96 -3.83 -6.35 7.30
N ILE A 97 -2.91 -7.00 8.00
CA ILE A 97 -1.68 -7.58 7.43
C ILE A 97 -1.48 -8.94 8.06
N ARG A 98 -0.56 -9.74 7.50
CA ARG A 98 -0.29 -11.11 7.95
C ARG A 98 0.47 -11.19 9.29
N GLU A 99 0.75 -10.03 9.90
CA GLU A 99 1.41 -9.86 11.20
C GLU A 99 0.39 -9.53 12.30
N GLN A 100 0.57 -10.17 13.47
CA GLN A 100 -0.20 -9.84 14.67
C GLN A 100 0.16 -8.42 15.15
N GLY A 101 -0.86 -7.59 15.40
CA GLY A 101 -0.69 -6.28 16.03
C GLY A 101 -1.15 -6.27 17.49
N VAL A 102 -1.22 -5.07 18.08
CA VAL A 102 -1.52 -4.85 19.50
C VAL A 102 -2.96 -5.19 19.90
N ASN A 103 -3.90 -5.08 18.98
CA ASN A 103 -5.26 -5.58 19.09
C ASN A 103 -5.25 -7.09 18.83
N TRP A 104 -5.19 -7.87 19.90
CA TRP A 104 -5.25 -9.34 19.88
C TRP A 104 -6.57 -9.90 19.35
N SER A 105 -7.62 -9.07 19.27
CA SER A 105 -8.90 -9.48 18.68
C SER A 105 -8.91 -9.34 17.16
N ALA A 106 -7.96 -8.61 16.57
CA ALA A 106 -7.80 -8.52 15.12
C ALA A 106 -6.94 -9.69 14.63
N GLN A 107 -7.57 -10.60 13.90
CA GLN A 107 -6.93 -11.78 13.32
C GLN A 107 -5.89 -11.37 12.26
N PRO A 108 -4.68 -11.95 12.27
CA PRO A 108 -3.74 -11.79 11.16
C PRO A 108 -4.37 -12.20 9.83
N LEU A 109 -4.09 -11.43 8.78
CA LEU A 109 -4.63 -11.64 7.45
C LEU A 109 -4.20 -13.01 6.88
N GLN A 110 -5.14 -13.72 6.27
CA GLN A 110 -4.91 -15.01 5.63
C GLN A 110 -4.82 -14.87 4.10
N LEU A 111 -4.20 -15.83 3.42
CA LEU A 111 -4.02 -15.79 1.97
C LEU A 111 -5.36 -15.96 1.24
N HIS A 112 -6.21 -16.87 1.69
CA HIS A 112 -7.54 -17.05 1.10
C HIS A 112 -8.43 -15.79 1.29
N GLU A 113 -8.27 -15.06 2.40
CA GLU A 113 -8.96 -13.78 2.62
C GLU A 113 -8.51 -12.71 1.63
N ILE A 114 -7.20 -12.60 1.35
CA ILE A 114 -6.65 -11.66 0.37
C ILE A 114 -7.28 -11.89 -1.01
N GLU A 115 -7.24 -13.13 -1.50
CA GLU A 115 -7.79 -13.46 -2.82
C GLU A 115 -9.31 -13.24 -2.90
N ALA A 116 -10.04 -13.58 -1.83
CA ALA A 116 -11.49 -13.38 -1.76
C ALA A 116 -11.90 -11.90 -1.66
N ILE A 117 -11.10 -11.05 -1.00
CA ILE A 117 -11.34 -9.60 -0.93
C ILE A 117 -11.00 -8.95 -2.26
N LYS A 118 -9.87 -9.30 -2.88
CA LYS A 118 -9.46 -8.74 -4.19
C LYS A 118 -10.46 -9.04 -5.30
N SER A 119 -11.08 -10.21 -5.26
CA SER A 119 -12.13 -10.62 -6.22
C SER A 119 -13.51 -10.01 -5.94
N ASP A 120 -13.68 -9.27 -4.83
CA ASP A 120 -14.92 -8.58 -4.47
C ASP A 120 -14.76 -7.05 -4.63
N PRO A 121 -15.33 -6.44 -5.68
CA PRO A 121 -15.23 -5.01 -5.91
C PRO A 121 -15.77 -4.14 -4.77
N ALA A 122 -16.81 -4.61 -4.06
CA ALA A 122 -17.36 -3.86 -2.93
C ALA A 122 -16.42 -3.89 -1.73
N ALA A 123 -15.76 -5.04 -1.48
CA ALA A 123 -14.73 -5.16 -0.46
C ALA A 123 -13.51 -4.27 -0.76
N MET A 124 -13.02 -4.27 -2.01
CA MET A 124 -11.94 -3.38 -2.45
C MET A 124 -12.32 -1.90 -2.36
N ALA A 125 -13.57 -1.54 -2.68
CA ALA A 125 -14.06 -0.17 -2.51
C ALA A 125 -14.03 0.28 -1.04
N ARG A 126 -14.37 -0.62 -0.10
CA ARG A 126 -14.24 -0.35 1.34
C ARG A 126 -12.79 -0.18 1.75
N LEU A 127 -11.84 -0.99 1.26
CA LEU A 127 -10.42 -0.78 1.54
C LEU A 127 -9.93 0.60 1.06
N LEU A 128 -10.32 1.00 -0.15
CA LEU A 128 -9.98 2.32 -0.68
C LEU A 128 -10.63 3.46 0.13
N GLU A 129 -11.85 3.29 0.63
CA GLU A 129 -12.47 4.29 1.49
C GLU A 129 -11.73 4.43 2.83
N SER A 130 -11.29 3.32 3.43
CA SER A 130 -10.42 3.35 4.61
C SER A 130 -9.14 4.15 4.33
N TYR A 131 -8.54 3.96 3.15
CA TYR A 131 -7.35 4.71 2.74
C TYR A 131 -7.63 6.21 2.57
N ARG A 132 -8.77 6.60 2.00
CA ARG A 132 -9.18 8.02 1.93
C ARG A 132 -9.35 8.64 3.31
N ILE A 133 -9.98 7.92 4.24
CA ILE A 133 -10.19 8.38 5.62
C ILE A 133 -8.84 8.67 6.29
N ILE A 134 -7.89 7.72 6.22
CA ILE A 134 -6.60 7.91 6.89
C ILE A 134 -5.71 8.95 6.19
N LEU A 135 -5.78 9.08 4.86
CA LEU A 135 -5.10 10.16 4.16
C LEU A 135 -5.61 11.53 4.61
N ALA A 136 -6.92 11.71 4.72
CA ALA A 136 -7.51 12.96 5.20
C ALA A 136 -7.03 13.30 6.62
N PHE A 137 -6.92 12.27 7.47
CA PHE A 137 -6.34 12.42 8.81
C PHE A 137 -4.86 12.82 8.82
N TYR A 138 -4.10 12.47 7.78
CA TYR A 138 -2.74 12.94 7.59
C TYR A 138 -2.65 14.26 6.81
N GLY A 139 -3.78 14.92 6.51
CA GLY A 139 -3.80 16.19 5.78
C GLY A 139 -3.65 16.05 4.26
N LEU A 140 -3.90 14.85 3.75
CA LEU A 140 -3.73 14.46 2.35
C LEU A 140 -5.06 14.06 1.74
N ARG A 141 -5.13 14.10 0.41
CA ARG A 141 -6.28 13.67 -0.39
C ARG A 141 -5.81 12.73 -1.49
N LEU A 142 -6.51 11.61 -1.67
CA LEU A 142 -6.38 10.76 -2.85
C LEU A 142 -7.09 11.44 -4.02
N VAL A 143 -6.33 11.81 -5.06
CA VAL A 143 -6.83 12.45 -6.28
C VAL A 143 -7.27 11.37 -7.28
N SER A 144 -6.40 10.37 -7.51
CA SER A 144 -6.65 9.30 -8.46
C SER A 144 -6.40 7.93 -7.80
N PRO A 145 -7.43 7.09 -7.66
CA PRO A 145 -7.25 5.73 -7.14
C PRO A 145 -6.40 4.82 -8.05
N SER A 146 -6.47 5.00 -9.38
CA SER A 146 -5.73 4.14 -10.32
C SER A 146 -4.24 4.40 -10.29
N THR A 147 -3.82 5.67 -10.17
CA THR A 147 -2.40 6.05 -10.18
C THR A 147 -1.82 6.25 -8.78
N GLY A 148 -2.69 6.33 -7.77
CA GLY A 148 -2.31 6.69 -6.40
C GLY A 148 -1.98 8.17 -6.23
N GLU A 149 -2.33 9.06 -7.18
CA GLU A 149 -2.04 10.49 -7.09
C GLU A 149 -2.58 11.11 -5.80
N LEU A 150 -1.74 11.88 -5.12
CA LEU A 150 -2.05 12.59 -3.89
C LEU A 150 -1.99 14.10 -4.08
N ALA A 151 -2.74 14.81 -3.24
CA ALA A 151 -2.65 16.24 -3.07
C ALA A 151 -2.79 16.61 -1.59
N LEU A 152 -2.49 17.87 -1.26
CA LEU A 152 -2.84 18.42 0.04
C LEU A 152 -4.37 18.48 0.20
N ALA A 153 -4.83 18.27 1.43
CA ALA A 153 -6.19 18.61 1.85
C ALA A 153 -6.22 20.09 2.30
N ASP A 154 -6.02 21.01 1.34
CA ASP A 154 -5.87 22.45 1.56
C ASP A 154 -7.17 23.26 1.45
N ALA A 155 -8.30 22.58 1.19
CA ALA A 155 -9.62 23.21 1.08
C ALA A 155 -10.10 23.87 2.38
N VAL A 156 -9.58 23.46 3.54
CA VAL A 156 -9.97 24.01 4.84
C VAL A 156 -8.92 25.01 5.34
N PRO A 157 -9.28 26.29 5.60
CA PRO A 157 -8.34 27.29 6.06
C PRO A 157 -7.88 27.06 7.50
N ALA A 158 -6.69 27.53 7.84
CA ALA A 158 -6.21 27.58 9.22
C ALA A 158 -7.07 28.54 10.07
N PRO A 159 -7.24 28.32 11.39
CA PRO A 159 -6.57 27.33 12.24
C PRO A 159 -7.36 26.02 12.45
N ALA A 160 -8.37 25.73 11.61
CA ALA A 160 -9.26 24.58 11.77
C ALA A 160 -8.50 23.25 11.97
N GLN A 161 -9.08 22.32 12.73
CA GLN A 161 -8.43 21.06 13.09
C GLN A 161 -8.14 20.22 11.83
N GLU A 162 -9.01 20.30 10.83
CA GLU A 162 -8.96 19.65 9.53
C GLU A 162 -7.82 20.18 8.65
N ASN A 163 -7.32 21.40 8.92
CA ASN A 163 -6.29 22.02 8.10
C ASN A 163 -5.05 21.12 8.05
N TYR A 164 -4.52 20.93 6.84
CA TYR A 164 -3.38 20.03 6.61
C TYR A 164 -2.18 20.32 7.51
N ARG A 165 -1.91 21.59 7.90
CA ARG A 165 -0.80 21.92 8.80
C ARG A 165 -1.02 21.38 10.21
N GLN A 166 -2.26 21.34 10.70
CA GLN A 166 -2.58 20.72 11.99
C GLN A 166 -2.46 19.20 11.91
N ARG A 167 -2.90 18.60 10.79
CA ARG A 167 -2.75 17.16 10.54
C ARG A 167 -1.28 16.75 10.44
N PHE A 168 -0.43 17.54 9.78
CA PHE A 168 1.01 17.31 9.74
C PHE A 168 1.66 17.37 11.11
N ARG A 169 1.33 18.40 11.91
CA ARG A 169 1.80 18.49 13.30
C ARG A 169 1.37 17.28 14.13
N ASN A 170 0.16 16.76 13.91
CA ASN A 170 -0.32 15.56 14.58
C ASN A 170 0.53 14.34 14.20
N LEU A 171 0.77 14.12 12.91
CA LEU A 171 1.60 13.03 12.42
C LEU A 171 3.02 13.08 13.01
N GLU A 172 3.64 14.26 13.08
CA GLU A 172 5.01 14.39 13.61
C GLU A 172 5.13 14.25 15.13
N ARG A 173 4.11 14.69 15.88
CA ARG A 173 4.12 14.66 17.35
C ARG A 173 3.80 13.28 17.91
N ASN A 174 2.99 12.49 17.21
CA ASN A 174 2.44 11.26 17.74
C ASN A 174 3.05 10.04 17.04
N TRP A 175 4.15 9.52 17.59
CA TRP A 175 4.98 8.49 16.93
C TRP A 175 4.27 7.16 16.66
N HIS A 176 3.18 6.86 17.36
CA HIS A 176 2.38 5.68 17.06
C HIS A 176 1.77 5.76 15.65
N ASN A 177 1.55 6.97 15.10
CA ASN A 177 1.14 7.16 13.72
C ASN A 177 2.20 6.65 12.73
N PHE A 178 3.47 6.60 13.11
CA PHE A 178 4.50 6.02 12.24
C PHE A 178 4.34 4.52 12.07
N LEU A 179 3.93 3.82 13.14
CA LEU A 179 3.59 2.40 13.09
C LEU A 179 2.29 2.16 12.29
N ARG A 180 1.32 3.08 12.39
CA ARG A 180 0.10 3.05 11.55
C ARG A 180 0.44 3.18 10.07
N VAL A 181 1.28 4.16 9.69
CA VAL A 181 1.75 4.35 8.31
C VAL A 181 2.42 3.08 7.79
N THR A 182 3.35 2.48 8.53
CA THR A 182 3.96 1.19 8.18
C THR A 182 2.91 0.13 7.86
N ARG A 183 1.93 -0.04 8.75
CA ARG A 183 0.87 -1.05 8.58
C ARG A 183 0.03 -0.81 7.34
N ILE A 184 -0.33 0.46 7.09
CA ILE A 184 -1.11 0.87 5.92
C ILE A 184 -0.34 0.56 4.64
N LEU A 185 0.93 0.93 4.54
CA LEU A 185 1.76 0.68 3.36
C LEU A 185 1.91 -0.82 3.06
N LYS A 186 2.15 -1.63 4.10
CA LYS A 186 2.19 -3.09 3.96
C LYS A 186 0.83 -3.65 3.50
N CYS A 187 -0.27 -3.18 4.10
CA CYS A 187 -1.62 -3.61 3.75
C CYS A 187 -1.95 -3.33 2.28
N LEU A 188 -1.67 -2.11 1.79
CA LEU A 188 -1.87 -1.77 0.38
C LEU A 188 -1.10 -2.71 -0.54
N GLY A 189 0.13 -3.09 -0.16
CA GLY A 189 0.91 -4.09 -0.89
C GLY A 189 0.37 -5.53 -0.84
N GLU A 190 -0.42 -5.90 0.17
CA GLU A 190 -1.09 -7.21 0.24
C GLU A 190 -2.29 -7.32 -0.70
N PHE A 191 -2.97 -6.20 -0.98
CA PHE A 191 -4.16 -6.14 -1.82
C PHE A 191 -3.89 -5.68 -3.26
N ASP A 192 -2.65 -5.80 -3.73
CA ASP A 192 -2.18 -5.38 -5.06
C ASP A 192 -2.47 -3.91 -5.41
N LEU A 193 -2.60 -3.05 -4.40
CA LEU A 193 -2.69 -1.59 -4.54
C LEU A 193 -1.27 -0.99 -4.62
N THR A 194 -0.43 -1.57 -5.49
CA THR A 194 1.03 -1.39 -5.52
C THR A 194 1.49 0.01 -5.88
N GLN A 195 0.66 0.79 -6.58
CA GLN A 195 0.91 2.19 -6.92
C GLN A 195 0.89 3.13 -5.70
N HIS A 196 0.11 2.78 -4.67
CA HIS A 196 -0.15 3.70 -3.57
C HIS A 196 1.03 3.88 -2.61
N PRO A 197 1.75 2.83 -2.17
CA PRO A 197 2.91 3.00 -1.31
C PRO A 197 4.03 3.88 -1.90
N PRO A 198 4.56 3.65 -3.12
CA PRO A 198 5.58 4.52 -3.69
C PRO A 198 5.05 5.94 -3.92
N SER A 199 3.81 6.10 -4.40
CA SER A 199 3.21 7.43 -4.58
C SER A 199 3.12 8.22 -3.27
N PHE A 200 2.69 7.58 -2.18
CA PHE A 200 2.66 8.22 -0.86
C PHE A 200 4.04 8.69 -0.43
N LEU A 201 5.07 7.85 -0.57
CA LEU A 201 6.44 8.16 -0.16
C LEU A 201 7.05 9.28 -1.01
N LEU A 202 6.85 9.23 -2.33
CA LEU A 202 7.34 10.25 -3.26
C LEU A 202 6.65 11.60 -3.04
N PHE A 203 5.36 11.60 -2.68
CA PHE A 203 4.67 12.83 -2.30
C PHE A 203 5.20 13.40 -0.98
N LEU A 204 5.49 12.56 0.02
CA LEU A 204 6.14 13.03 1.25
C LEU A 204 7.53 13.63 0.97
N LEU A 205 8.31 13.04 0.07
CA LEU A 205 9.60 13.60 -0.35
C LEU A 205 9.43 14.96 -1.05
N ALA A 206 8.42 15.12 -1.89
CA ALA A 206 8.07 16.41 -2.50
C ALA A 206 7.73 17.48 -1.44
N LEU A 207 7.00 17.11 -0.39
CA LEU A 207 6.66 18.00 0.73
C LEU A 207 7.86 18.36 1.61
N GLN A 208 8.82 17.44 1.77
CA GLN A 208 10.06 17.66 2.53
C GLN A 208 11.11 18.47 1.76
N SER A 209 10.96 18.54 0.44
CA SER A 209 11.89 19.23 -0.44
C SER A 209 11.85 20.75 -0.28
N ARG A 210 12.98 21.38 -0.62
CA ARG A 210 13.13 22.84 -0.72
C ARG A 210 12.99 23.33 -2.17
N ALA A 211 12.44 22.50 -3.06
CA ALA A 211 12.17 22.87 -4.44
C ALA A 211 11.18 24.06 -4.53
N PRO A 212 11.26 24.90 -5.58
CA PRO A 212 10.41 26.08 -5.74
C PRO A 212 8.90 25.81 -5.62
N SER A 213 8.40 24.71 -6.20
CA SER A 213 6.98 24.34 -6.14
C SER A 213 6.50 24.09 -4.70
N THR A 214 7.39 23.57 -3.84
CA THR A 214 7.07 23.28 -2.43
C THR A 214 7.18 24.54 -1.57
N LEU A 215 8.14 25.42 -1.86
CA LEU A 215 8.24 26.72 -1.22
C LEU A 215 7.01 27.60 -1.49
N ALA A 216 6.38 27.46 -2.66
CA ALA A 216 5.11 28.13 -2.97
C ALA A 216 3.97 27.74 -2.00
N LEU A 217 4.05 26.54 -1.40
CA LEU A 217 3.10 26.07 -0.38
C LEU A 217 3.49 26.50 1.04
N GLY A 218 4.61 27.20 1.22
CA GLY A 218 5.17 27.61 2.52
C GLY A 218 5.84 26.47 3.29
N GLY A 219 6.34 25.44 2.60
CA GLY A 219 7.13 24.34 3.17
C GLY A 219 8.62 24.68 3.37
N PRO A 220 9.48 23.70 3.72
CA PRO A 220 9.22 22.25 3.75
C PRO A 220 8.27 21.82 4.87
N TYR A 221 7.69 20.63 4.73
CA TYR A 221 6.79 20.00 5.69
C TYR A 221 7.23 18.57 5.99
N LEU A 222 6.80 18.05 7.15
CA LEU A 222 7.03 16.66 7.54
C LEU A 222 8.53 16.29 7.57
N ASP A 223 9.37 17.22 7.99
CA ASP A 223 10.84 17.11 7.99
C ASP A 223 11.44 16.91 9.39
N SER A 224 10.61 16.63 10.41
CA SER A 224 11.09 16.31 11.75
C SER A 224 12.06 15.11 11.73
N PRO A 225 13.13 15.13 12.56
CA PRO A 225 14.14 14.06 12.56
C PRO A 225 13.56 12.65 12.80
N ALA A 226 12.51 12.56 13.63
CA ALA A 226 11.87 11.29 13.94
C ALA A 226 11.10 10.73 12.73
N LEU A 227 10.36 11.59 12.02
CA LEU A 227 9.64 11.19 10.81
C LEU A 227 10.62 10.82 9.70
N VAL A 228 11.66 11.63 9.46
CA VAL A 228 12.71 11.34 8.47
C VAL A 228 13.38 9.99 8.76
N ARG A 229 13.70 9.70 10.02
CA ARG A 229 14.23 8.38 10.41
C ARG A 229 13.23 7.26 10.11
N SER A 230 11.95 7.43 10.45
CA SER A 230 10.93 6.41 10.17
C SER A 230 10.72 6.19 8.67
N PHE A 231 10.74 7.27 7.88
CA PHE A 231 10.68 7.20 6.43
C PHE A 231 11.85 6.39 5.88
N ASP A 232 13.06 6.84 6.23
CA ASP A 232 14.30 6.30 5.71
C ASP A 232 14.45 4.86 6.17
N ASP A 233 14.42 4.56 7.46
CA ASP A 233 14.76 3.23 7.97
C ASP A 233 13.64 2.19 7.80
N TYR A 234 12.39 2.62 7.60
CA TYR A 234 11.22 1.73 7.65
C TYR A 234 10.27 1.88 6.47
N TRP A 235 9.65 3.06 6.28
CA TRP A 235 8.54 3.19 5.33
C TRP A 235 8.97 2.94 3.88
N ARG A 236 10.18 3.35 3.49
CA ARG A 236 10.71 3.07 2.15
C ARG A 236 10.80 1.58 1.83
N TRP A 237 10.91 0.73 2.85
CA TRP A 237 10.95 -0.72 2.69
C TRP A 237 9.57 -1.38 2.70
N CYS A 238 8.50 -0.60 2.90
CA CYS A 238 7.13 -1.05 2.75
C CYS A 238 6.64 -0.98 1.29
N VAL A 239 7.57 -0.99 0.33
CA VAL A 239 7.33 -1.08 -1.11
C VAL A 239 7.90 -2.42 -1.60
N ARG A 240 7.01 -3.31 -2.06
CA ARG A 240 7.39 -4.66 -2.52
C ARG A 240 8.20 -4.64 -3.80
N ASP A 241 7.79 -3.84 -4.77
CA ASP A 241 8.48 -3.73 -6.05
C ASP A 241 9.90 -3.18 -5.88
N ASP A 242 10.87 -3.82 -6.51
CA ASP A 242 12.28 -3.54 -6.32
C ASP A 242 12.72 -2.27 -7.07
N ASP A 243 12.09 -1.98 -8.22
CA ASP A 243 12.40 -0.82 -9.06
C ASP A 243 11.76 0.45 -8.50
N GLU A 244 10.51 0.38 -8.05
CA GLU A 244 9.84 1.47 -7.33
C GLU A 244 10.57 1.82 -6.02
N ARG A 245 11.06 0.81 -5.30
CA ARG A 245 11.86 1.04 -4.09
C ARG A 245 13.21 1.68 -4.42
N ALA A 246 13.84 1.30 -5.52
CA ALA A 246 15.07 1.94 -5.99
C ALA A 246 14.81 3.40 -6.43
N LEU A 247 13.68 3.68 -7.07
CA LEU A 247 13.26 5.04 -7.41
C LEU A 247 13.09 5.90 -6.14
N VAL A 248 12.31 5.43 -5.16
CA VAL A 248 12.12 6.11 -3.88
C VAL A 248 13.46 6.40 -3.21
N ALA A 249 14.40 5.44 -3.23
CA ALA A 249 15.73 5.63 -2.66
C ALA A 249 16.52 6.73 -3.39
N ARG A 250 16.52 6.76 -4.73
CA ARG A 250 17.21 7.81 -5.50
C ARG A 250 16.65 9.20 -5.21
N VAL A 251 15.32 9.35 -5.27
CA VAL A 251 14.64 10.63 -5.01
C VAL A 251 14.91 11.09 -3.57
N ARG A 252 14.87 10.15 -2.61
CA ARG A 252 15.24 10.43 -1.22
C ARG A 252 16.66 10.99 -1.13
N ASP A 253 17.64 10.35 -1.74
CA ASP A 253 19.03 10.79 -1.66
C ASP A 253 19.21 12.20 -2.28
N GLY A 254 18.49 12.49 -3.36
CA GLY A 254 18.40 13.81 -3.98
C GLY A 254 17.81 14.89 -3.05
N VAL A 255 16.65 14.62 -2.45
CA VAL A 255 15.99 15.54 -1.51
C VAL A 255 16.82 15.76 -0.25
N ARG A 256 17.45 14.72 0.30
CA ARG A 256 18.28 14.82 1.52
C ARG A 256 19.59 15.57 1.29
N SER A 257 20.19 15.43 0.11
CA SER A 257 21.39 16.18 -0.27
C SER A 257 21.10 17.63 -0.71
N GLY A 258 19.84 17.94 -1.00
CA GLY A 258 19.42 19.26 -1.52
C GLY A 258 19.88 19.53 -2.95
N THR A 259 20.26 18.48 -3.68
CA THR A 259 20.79 18.58 -5.05
C THR A 259 19.73 18.32 -6.12
N ASP A 260 18.58 17.79 -5.71
CA ASP A 260 17.50 17.39 -6.60
C ASP A 260 16.32 18.36 -6.53
N GLY A 261 15.72 18.64 -7.69
CA GLY A 261 14.60 19.56 -7.84
C GLY A 261 13.26 18.95 -7.47
N TRP A 262 13.22 17.74 -6.89
CA TRP A 262 11.99 17.00 -6.62
C TRP A 262 11.00 17.79 -5.76
N GLY A 263 9.95 18.33 -6.38
CA GLY A 263 8.87 19.04 -5.74
C GLY A 263 7.51 18.44 -6.09
N VAL A 264 6.45 19.20 -5.81
CA VAL A 264 5.06 18.76 -6.02
C VAL A 264 4.75 18.65 -7.50
N ASP A 265 5.35 19.48 -8.35
CA ASP A 265 5.11 19.44 -9.79
C ASP A 265 5.83 18.26 -10.44
N GLU A 266 7.08 17.97 -10.06
CA GLU A 266 7.83 16.79 -10.48
C GLU A 266 7.12 15.50 -10.05
N TYR A 267 6.58 15.46 -8.84
CA TYR A 267 5.74 14.36 -8.39
C TYR A 267 4.51 14.17 -9.29
N ARG A 268 3.80 15.26 -9.62
CA ARG A 268 2.61 15.20 -10.49
C ARG A 268 2.96 14.72 -11.89
N GLU A 269 4.08 15.17 -12.44
CA GLU A 269 4.58 14.71 -13.74
C GLU A 269 4.89 13.21 -13.71
N TRP A 270 5.58 12.73 -12.68
CA TRP A 270 5.86 11.31 -12.49
C TRP A 270 4.57 10.47 -12.43
N VAL A 271 3.58 10.87 -11.62
CA VAL A 271 2.31 10.13 -11.52
C VAL A 271 1.53 10.15 -12.84
N ARG A 272 1.53 11.26 -13.57
CA ARG A 272 0.87 11.36 -14.88
C ARG A 272 1.56 10.49 -15.94
N GLY A 273 2.88 10.39 -15.90
CA GLY A 273 3.64 9.47 -16.75
C GLY A 273 3.18 8.02 -16.60
N LYS A 274 2.99 7.57 -15.36
CA LYS A 274 2.45 6.24 -15.04
C LYS A 274 1.04 6.01 -15.58
N ALA A 275 0.18 7.03 -15.54
CA ALA A 275 -1.19 6.94 -16.09
C ALA A 275 -1.19 6.73 -17.61
N GLY A 276 -0.23 7.36 -18.31
CA GLY A 276 -0.05 7.18 -19.76
C GLY A 276 0.46 5.79 -20.13
N GLU A 277 1.30 5.18 -19.29
CA GLU A 277 1.78 3.81 -19.47
C GLU A 277 0.67 2.78 -19.23
N ASP A 278 -0.11 2.92 -18.15
CA ASP A 278 -1.22 2.03 -17.80
C ASP A 278 -2.36 2.04 -18.84
N SER A 279 -2.72 3.24 -19.34
CA SER A 279 -3.69 3.35 -20.44
C SER A 279 -3.18 2.76 -21.77
N GLY A 280 -1.87 2.80 -22.01
CA GLY A 280 -1.23 2.17 -23.17
C GLY A 280 -1.20 0.65 -23.07
N GLU A 281 -0.91 0.09 -21.89
CA GLU A 281 -0.94 -1.36 -21.64
C GLU A 281 -2.36 -1.93 -21.73
N GLN A 282 -3.35 -1.26 -21.13
CA GLN A 282 -4.76 -1.66 -21.23
C GLN A 282 -5.26 -1.65 -22.68
N SER A 283 -4.94 -0.61 -23.46
CA SER A 283 -5.30 -0.54 -24.88
C SER A 283 -4.62 -1.63 -25.72
N ALA A 284 -3.37 -1.98 -25.40
CA ALA A 284 -2.65 -3.05 -26.08
C ALA A 284 -3.20 -4.45 -25.73
N GLU A 285 -3.65 -4.64 -24.49
CA GLU A 285 -4.26 -5.89 -24.02
C GLU A 285 -5.67 -6.11 -24.62
N GLU A 286 -6.50 -5.06 -24.67
CA GLU A 286 -7.79 -5.08 -25.37
C GLU A 286 -7.64 -5.38 -26.87
N SER A 287 -6.62 -4.80 -27.51
CA SER A 287 -6.31 -5.05 -28.92
C SER A 287 -5.88 -6.50 -29.17
N ARG A 288 -5.11 -7.10 -28.25
CA ARG A 288 -4.70 -8.51 -28.32
C ARG A 288 -5.86 -9.47 -28.07
N ALA A 289 -6.75 -9.16 -27.14
CA ALA A 289 -7.96 -9.93 -26.86
C ALA A 289 -8.91 -9.93 -28.07
N SER A 290 -9.12 -8.76 -28.68
CA SER A 290 -9.94 -8.64 -29.90
C SER A 290 -9.35 -9.41 -31.10
N ALA A 291 -8.02 -9.39 -31.27
CA ALA A 291 -7.36 -10.16 -32.32
C ALA A 291 -7.44 -11.68 -32.09
N ALA A 292 -7.44 -12.13 -30.84
CA ALA A 292 -7.60 -13.55 -30.50
C ALA A 292 -9.03 -14.04 -30.76
N GLU A 293 -10.06 -13.22 -30.51
CA GLU A 293 -11.45 -13.57 -30.83
C GLU A 293 -11.70 -13.63 -32.34
N ALA A 294 -11.13 -12.69 -33.12
CA ALA A 294 -11.23 -12.72 -34.58
C ALA A 294 -10.49 -13.90 -35.25
N GLY A 295 -9.46 -14.43 -34.59
CA GLY A 295 -8.72 -15.62 -35.05
C GLY A 295 -9.45 -16.95 -34.82
N VAL A 296 -10.47 -16.98 -33.95
CA VAL A 296 -11.26 -18.19 -33.67
C VAL A 296 -12.44 -18.34 -34.65
N GLU A 297 -12.99 -17.25 -35.19
CA GLU A 297 -14.09 -17.30 -36.16
C GLU A 297 -13.68 -17.73 -37.59
N THR A 298 -12.39 -17.70 -37.93
CA THR A 298 -11.91 -18.04 -39.30
C THR A 298 -11.54 -19.52 -39.47
N GLY A 299 -11.71 -20.35 -38.44
CA GLY A 299 -11.28 -21.76 -38.43
C GLY A 299 -12.34 -22.81 -38.78
N GLN A 300 -13.56 -22.42 -39.15
CA GLN A 300 -14.69 -23.35 -39.23
C GLN A 300 -15.45 -23.32 -40.56
N GLU A 301 -14.76 -23.30 -41.70
CA GLU A 301 -15.39 -23.55 -43.00
C GLU A 301 -14.36 -24.08 -44.01
N ASP A 302 -14.10 -25.39 -43.99
CA ASP A 302 -13.94 -26.20 -45.21
C ASP A 302 -13.66 -27.68 -44.88
N LYS A 303 -14.73 -28.49 -44.88
CA LYS A 303 -14.69 -29.91 -45.27
C LYS A 303 -16.04 -30.29 -45.87
N SER A 304 -16.15 -30.12 -47.19
CA SER A 304 -17.01 -30.95 -48.04
C SER A 304 -16.14 -31.97 -48.77
#